data_AF-A0A1Q3K1P5-F1
#
_entry.id   AF-A0A1Q3K1P5-F1
#
_cell.length_a   1.000
_cell.length_b   1.000
_cell.length_c   1.000
_cell.angle_alpha   90.00
_cell.angle_beta   90.00
_cell.angle_gamma   90.00
#
_symmetry.space_group_name_H-M   'P 1'
#
loop_
_entity.id
_entity.type
_entity.pdbx_description
1 polymer ?
#
loop_
_entity_poly.entity_id
_entity_poly.type
_entity_poly.pdbx_seq_one_letter_code
_entity_poly.pdbx_strand_id
1 'polypeptide(L)'
;MAYTRIFAVLLMILAITTTGFITSKPNKAKNLKVLPKDISDEKLDSIMQTYNLALGVCCEFCHAKDKKDPAKTDFASDENPVKEVARKMLSMTIDINKKYFNTDPNIHPAYLNVVKCVTCHRGDAYPQ
;
A
#
# COMPACT_ATOMS: atom_id res chain seq x y z
N MET A 1 -37.90 -29.31 34.40
CA MET A 1 -37.99 -27.87 34.02
C MET A 1 -36.66 -27.11 34.05
N ALA A 2 -35.62 -27.59 34.75
CA ALA A 2 -34.30 -26.92 34.77
C ALA A 2 -33.45 -27.21 33.51
N TYR A 3 -33.48 -28.44 32.99
CA TYR A 3 -32.68 -28.85 31.82
C TYR A 3 -33.10 -28.20 30.49
N THR A 4 -34.39 -27.88 30.33
CA THR A 4 -34.90 -27.16 29.15
C THR A 4 -34.41 -25.71 29.10
N ARG A 5 -34.13 -25.08 30.24
CA ARG A 5 -33.53 -23.74 30.31
C ARG A 5 -32.03 -23.76 30.02
N ILE A 6 -31.32 -24.81 30.47
CA ILE A 6 -29.87 -24.98 30.21
C ILE A 6 -29.59 -25.24 28.73
N PHE A 7 -30.40 -26.08 28.07
CA PHE A 7 -30.28 -26.34 26.62
C PHE A 7 -30.57 -25.12 25.76
N ALA A 8 -31.53 -24.27 26.17
CA ALA A 8 -31.87 -23.03 25.46
C ALA A 8 -30.72 -21.99 25.52
N VAL A 9 -30.01 -21.91 26.65
CA VAL A 9 -28.87 -21.00 26.82
C VAL A 9 -27.64 -21.47 26.01
N LEU A 10 -27.38 -22.78 25.94
CA LEU A 10 -26.29 -23.34 25.12
C LEU A 10 -26.51 -23.15 23.61
N LEU A 11 -27.76 -23.25 23.13
CA LEU A 11 -28.11 -22.95 21.74
C LEU A 11 -27.96 -21.46 21.39
N MET A 12 -28.16 -20.57 22.35
CA MET A 12 -28.04 -19.12 22.16
C MET A 12 -26.57 -18.66 22.07
N ILE A 13 -25.65 -19.37 22.72
CA ILE A 13 -24.20 -19.06 22.68
C ILE A 13 -23.57 -19.57 21.37
N LEU A 14 -24.09 -20.66 20.79
CA LEU A 14 -23.60 -21.20 19.50
C LEU A 14 -24.01 -20.33 18.29
N ALA A 15 -24.99 -19.44 18.44
CA ALA A 15 -25.47 -18.57 17.37
C ALA A 15 -24.63 -17.28 17.18
N ILE A 16 -23.67 -17.00 18.05
CA ILE A 16 -22.90 -15.73 18.03
C ILE A 16 -21.52 -15.88 17.35
N THR A 17 -21.09 -17.10 17.00
CA THR A 17 -19.71 -17.33 16.50
C THR A 17 -19.53 -17.30 14.98
N THR A 18 -20.58 -17.05 14.17
CA THR A 18 -20.50 -17.29 12.71
C THR A 18 -20.49 -16.07 11.78
N THR A 19 -20.38 -14.84 12.28
CA THR A 19 -20.38 -13.65 11.39
C THR A 19 -19.18 -12.73 11.62
N GLY A 20 -17.98 -13.32 11.57
CA GLY A 20 -16.72 -12.59 11.43
C GLY A 20 -16.16 -12.65 10.00
N PHE A 21 -16.98 -12.49 8.96
CA PHE A 21 -16.43 -12.29 7.62
C PHE A 21 -15.95 -10.83 7.50
N ILE A 22 -14.66 -10.61 7.74
CA ILE A 22 -13.99 -9.39 7.32
C ILE A 22 -14.07 -9.37 5.79
N THR A 23 -15.03 -8.64 5.24
CA THR A 23 -15.10 -8.37 3.81
C THR A 23 -13.99 -7.37 3.48
N SER A 24 -12.79 -7.87 3.20
CA SER A 24 -11.77 -7.03 2.59
C SER A 24 -12.26 -6.60 1.21
N LYS A 25 -12.56 -5.32 1.05
CA LYS A 25 -12.87 -4.75 -0.26
C LYS A 25 -11.66 -5.00 -1.18
N PRO A 26 -11.84 -5.50 -2.41
CA PRO A 26 -10.71 -5.72 -3.31
C PRO A 26 -10.00 -4.39 -3.59
N ASN A 27 -8.68 -4.38 -3.38
CA ASN A 27 -7.82 -3.23 -3.67
C ASN A 27 -7.92 -2.88 -5.16
N LYS A 28 -8.06 -1.58 -5.48
CA LYS A 28 -8.16 -1.10 -6.87
C LYS A 28 -6.88 -1.29 -7.68
N ALA A 29 -5.74 -1.45 -7.01
CA ALA A 29 -4.43 -1.58 -7.61
C ALA A 29 -4.24 -2.96 -8.26
N LYS A 30 -3.84 -2.95 -9.55
CA LYS A 30 -3.74 -4.17 -10.36
C LYS A 30 -2.30 -4.64 -10.62
N ASN A 31 -1.28 -3.80 -10.40
CA ASN A 31 0.12 -4.07 -10.74
C ASN A 31 1.11 -3.61 -9.65
N LEU A 32 0.86 -4.02 -8.40
CA LEU A 32 1.79 -3.82 -7.29
C LEU A 32 2.89 -4.88 -7.32
N LYS A 33 4.14 -4.42 -7.54
CA LYS A 33 5.34 -5.28 -7.58
C LYS A 33 6.23 -5.18 -6.33
N VAL A 34 6.20 -4.04 -5.63
CA VAL A 34 7.11 -3.75 -4.50
C VAL A 34 6.34 -3.52 -3.19
N LEU A 35 5.24 -2.75 -3.23
CA LEU A 35 4.39 -2.55 -2.07
C LEU A 35 3.53 -3.80 -1.77
N PRO A 36 3.08 -3.97 -0.50
CA PRO A 36 2.20 -5.08 -0.12
C PRO A 36 0.93 -5.11 -0.96
N LYS A 37 0.51 -6.31 -1.37
CA LYS A 37 -0.67 -6.50 -2.24
C LYS A 37 -1.99 -6.28 -1.50
N ASP A 38 -1.96 -6.39 -0.18
CA ASP A 38 -3.07 -6.23 0.76
C ASP A 38 -3.15 -4.81 1.36
N ILE A 39 -2.32 -3.87 0.87
CA ILE A 39 -2.41 -2.45 1.24
C ILE A 39 -3.84 -1.92 1.00
N SER A 40 -4.33 -1.01 1.84
CA SER A 40 -5.63 -0.36 1.58
C SER A 40 -5.50 0.69 0.47
N ASP A 41 -6.61 1.00 -0.21
CA ASP A 41 -6.66 2.06 -1.23
C ASP A 41 -6.18 3.40 -0.64
N GLU A 42 -6.66 3.77 0.55
CA GLU A 42 -6.32 5.06 1.19
C GLU A 42 -4.84 5.14 1.54
N LYS A 43 -4.27 4.02 2.01
CA LYS A 43 -2.84 3.95 2.36
C LYS A 43 -1.98 4.03 1.10
N LEU A 44 -2.39 3.37 0.02
CA LEU A 44 -1.70 3.43 -1.25
C LEU A 44 -1.70 4.86 -1.81
N ASP A 45 -2.86 5.52 -1.81
CA ASP A 45 -3.00 6.91 -2.28
C ASP A 45 -2.12 7.87 -1.46
N SER A 46 -2.13 7.72 -0.13
CA SER A 46 -1.27 8.52 0.77
C SER A 46 0.22 8.33 0.51
N ILE A 47 0.65 7.10 0.23
CA ILE A 47 2.05 6.80 -0.12
C ILE A 47 2.42 7.46 -1.46
N MET A 48 1.56 7.35 -2.48
CA MET A 48 1.82 7.96 -3.80
C MET A 48 1.90 9.49 -3.71
N GLN A 49 1.04 10.13 -2.93
CA GLN A 49 1.12 11.57 -2.67
C GLN A 49 2.43 11.96 -1.98
N THR A 50 2.93 11.13 -1.05
CA THR A 50 4.22 11.37 -0.38
C THR A 50 5.38 11.32 -1.38
N TYR A 51 5.34 10.43 -2.38
CA TYR A 51 6.35 10.39 -3.44
C TYR A 51 6.30 11.64 -4.32
N ASN A 52 5.11 12.06 -4.74
CA ASN A 52 4.92 13.30 -5.51
C ASN A 52 5.53 14.51 -4.78
N LEU A 53 5.24 14.66 -3.48
CA LEU A 53 5.78 15.75 -2.66
C LEU A 53 7.30 15.67 -2.52
N ALA A 54 7.86 14.46 -2.33
CA ALA A 54 9.29 14.28 -2.16
C ALA A 54 10.11 14.60 -3.42
N LEU A 55 9.53 14.37 -4.60
CA LEU A 55 10.16 14.58 -5.90
C LEU A 55 9.77 15.91 -6.55
N GLY A 56 8.74 16.61 -6.05
CA GLY A 56 8.24 17.84 -6.66
C GLY A 56 7.49 17.62 -7.98
N VAL A 57 6.80 16.48 -8.14
CA VAL A 57 6.15 16.07 -9.40
C VAL A 57 4.68 15.69 -9.22
N CYS A 58 3.96 15.56 -10.33
CA CYS A 58 2.59 15.04 -10.39
C CYS A 58 2.54 13.57 -10.84
N CYS A 59 1.36 12.95 -10.75
CA CYS A 59 1.14 11.52 -11.03
C CYS A 59 1.65 11.09 -12.42
N GLU A 60 1.46 11.94 -13.43
CA GLU A 60 1.80 11.70 -14.84
C GLU A 60 3.31 11.62 -15.08
N PHE A 61 4.14 12.09 -14.13
CA PHE A 61 5.58 11.95 -14.21
C PHE A 61 5.99 10.47 -14.19
N CYS A 62 5.34 9.68 -13.32
CA CYS A 62 5.61 8.25 -13.17
C CYS A 62 4.62 7.37 -13.93
N HIS A 63 3.35 7.76 -13.99
CA HIS A 63 2.29 6.92 -14.54
C HIS A 63 2.07 7.20 -16.04
N ALA A 64 1.66 6.17 -16.78
CA ALA A 64 1.35 6.30 -18.20
C ALA A 64 -0.06 6.89 -18.38
N LYS A 65 -0.32 7.48 -19.55
CA LYS A 65 -1.67 7.86 -19.96
C LYS A 65 -2.47 6.64 -20.36
N ASP A 66 -3.78 6.67 -20.15
CA ASP A 66 -4.67 5.62 -20.62
C ASP A 66 -4.74 5.64 -22.16
N LYS A 67 -4.71 4.46 -22.78
CA LYS A 67 -4.69 4.30 -24.24
C LYS A 67 -6.01 4.66 -24.92
N LYS A 68 -7.13 4.53 -24.21
CA LYS A 68 -8.48 4.77 -24.71
C LYS A 68 -8.93 6.20 -24.40
N ASP A 69 -8.48 6.75 -23.29
CA ASP A 69 -8.81 8.10 -22.84
C ASP A 69 -7.53 8.84 -22.38
N PRO A 70 -6.85 9.58 -23.27
CA PRO A 70 -5.60 10.27 -22.94
C PRO A 70 -5.73 11.36 -21.85
N ALA A 71 -6.95 11.72 -21.45
CA ALA A 71 -7.20 12.62 -20.32
C ALA A 71 -7.10 11.89 -18.96
N LYS A 72 -7.07 10.55 -18.96
CA LYS A 72 -6.93 9.72 -17.77
C LYS A 72 -5.53 9.11 -17.67
N THR A 73 -5.16 8.80 -16.44
CA THR A 73 -3.91 8.14 -16.09
C THR A 73 -4.16 6.64 -15.91
N ASP A 74 -3.38 5.80 -16.61
CA ASP A 74 -3.33 4.37 -16.37
C ASP A 74 -2.29 4.08 -15.28
N PHE A 75 -2.79 3.99 -14.04
CA PHE A 75 -1.96 3.73 -12.87
C PHE A 75 -1.30 2.34 -12.91
N ALA A 76 -1.87 1.38 -13.63
CA ALA A 76 -1.38 0.00 -13.67
C ALA A 76 -0.30 -0.20 -14.73
N SER A 77 -0.36 0.52 -15.85
CA SER A 77 0.58 0.42 -16.97
C SER A 77 2.05 0.69 -16.58
N ASP A 78 2.96 0.00 -17.26
CA ASP A 78 4.42 0.13 -17.14
C ASP A 78 5.05 0.81 -18.36
N GLU A 79 4.23 1.41 -19.24
CA GLU A 79 4.70 2.04 -20.48
C GLU A 79 5.53 3.30 -20.27
N ASN A 80 5.34 3.98 -19.13
CA ASN A 80 6.23 5.05 -18.71
C ASN A 80 7.44 4.43 -17.96
N PRO A 81 8.66 4.49 -18.52
CA PRO A 81 9.84 3.86 -17.93
C PRO A 81 10.23 4.46 -16.56
N VAL A 82 9.81 5.70 -16.26
CA VAL A 82 10.04 6.35 -14.95
C VAL A 82 9.46 5.50 -13.82
N LYS A 83 8.35 4.79 -14.05
CA LYS A 83 7.73 3.91 -13.05
C LYS A 83 8.66 2.78 -12.61
N GLU A 84 9.40 2.18 -13.54
CA GLU A 84 10.35 1.12 -13.21
C GLU A 84 11.56 1.66 -12.46
N VAL A 85 12.00 2.89 -12.75
CA VAL A 85 13.02 3.58 -11.94
C VAL A 85 12.50 3.82 -10.52
N ALA A 86 11.27 4.32 -10.37
CA ALA A 86 10.65 4.54 -9.07
C ALA A 86 10.53 3.24 -8.25
N ARG A 87 10.21 2.10 -8.89
CA ARG A 87 10.22 0.78 -8.23
C ARG A 87 11.60 0.41 -7.71
N LYS A 88 12.66 0.60 -8.50
CA LYS A 88 14.04 0.35 -8.06
C LYS A 88 14.43 1.23 -6.87
N MET A 89 14.07 2.52 -6.91
CA MET A 89 14.33 3.44 -5.80
C MET A 89 13.55 3.07 -4.54
N LEU A 90 12.31 2.60 -4.70
CA LEU A 90 11.50 2.11 -3.59
C LEU A 90 12.13 0.86 -2.95
N SER A 91 12.51 -0.14 -3.75
CA SER A 91 13.21 -1.32 -3.26
C SER A 91 14.50 -0.95 -2.52
N MET A 92 15.31 -0.06 -3.08
CA MET A 92 16.52 0.44 -2.43
C MET A 92 16.23 1.09 -1.07
N THR A 93 15.22 1.95 -0.99
CA THR A 93 14.85 2.63 0.26
C THR A 93 14.38 1.64 1.32
N ILE A 94 13.56 0.65 0.91
CA ILE A 94 13.11 -0.44 1.78
C ILE A 94 14.30 -1.24 2.29
N ASP A 95 15.26 -1.58 1.42
CA ASP A 95 16.44 -2.35 1.79
C ASP A 95 17.35 -1.59 2.77
N ILE A 96 17.57 -0.29 2.53
CA ILE A 96 18.32 0.58 3.46
C ILE A 96 17.64 0.59 4.83
N ASN A 97 16.33 0.84 4.86
CA ASN A 97 15.58 0.90 6.11
C ASN A 97 15.53 -0.44 6.84
N LYS A 98 15.30 -1.54 6.10
CA LYS A 98 15.28 -2.89 6.65
C LYS A 98 16.64 -3.27 7.25
N LYS A 99 17.73 -2.91 6.58
CA LYS A 99 19.08 -3.30 6.98
C LYS A 99 19.59 -2.51 8.19
N TYR A 100 19.34 -1.21 8.23
CA TYR A 100 19.98 -0.32 9.21
C TYR A 100 19.01 0.28 10.23
N PHE A 101 17.71 0.27 9.98
CA PHE A 101 16.70 1.00 10.75
C PHE A 101 15.48 0.15 11.12
N ASN A 102 15.60 -1.17 11.08
CA ASN A 102 14.53 -2.07 11.50
C ASN A 102 14.52 -2.22 13.04
N THR A 103 13.83 -1.30 13.72
CA THR A 103 13.72 -1.28 15.19
C THR A 103 12.59 -2.14 15.73
N ASP A 104 11.61 -2.51 14.90
CA ASP A 104 10.49 -3.37 15.27
C ASP A 104 10.23 -4.40 14.14
N PRO A 105 10.52 -5.68 14.36
CA PRO A 105 10.37 -6.71 13.34
C PRO A 105 8.91 -6.99 12.95
N ASN A 106 7.92 -6.49 13.71
CA ASN A 106 6.51 -6.64 13.38
C ASN A 106 6.05 -5.65 12.30
N ILE A 107 6.84 -4.59 12.03
CA ILE A 107 6.52 -3.62 10.98
C ILE A 107 6.99 -4.18 9.64
N HIS A 108 6.06 -4.27 8.68
CA HIS A 108 6.41 -4.68 7.32
C HIS A 108 7.46 -3.71 6.74
N PRO A 109 8.57 -4.18 6.14
CA PRO A 109 9.68 -3.33 5.69
C PRO A 109 9.29 -2.16 4.77
N ALA A 110 8.27 -2.35 3.93
CA ALA A 110 7.70 -1.30 3.07
C ALA A 110 7.14 -0.08 3.82
N TYR A 111 6.93 -0.18 5.12
CA TYR A 111 6.41 0.90 5.96
C TYR A 111 7.47 1.54 6.86
N LEU A 112 8.70 1.03 6.84
CA LEU A 112 9.83 1.70 7.51
C LEU A 112 10.17 2.98 6.75
N ASN A 113 10.35 4.07 7.49
CA ASN A 113 10.34 5.42 6.92
C ASN A 113 11.45 6.33 7.48
N VAL A 114 12.58 5.77 7.91
CA VAL A 114 13.71 6.59 8.39
C VAL A 114 14.39 7.29 7.22
N VAL A 115 14.90 6.53 6.25
CA VAL A 115 15.29 7.05 4.94
C VAL A 115 14.04 7.09 4.05
N LYS A 116 13.78 8.24 3.45
CA LYS A 116 12.63 8.48 2.56
C LYS A 116 13.12 9.07 1.25
N CYS A 117 12.25 9.13 0.24
CA CYS A 117 12.54 9.80 -1.03
C CYS A 117 13.02 11.26 -0.80
N VAL A 118 12.39 11.98 0.14
CA VAL A 118 12.73 13.39 0.45
C VAL A 118 14.12 13.56 1.07
N THR A 119 14.70 12.51 1.66
CA THR A 119 16.06 12.56 2.22
C THR A 119 17.08 12.97 1.14
N CYS A 120 16.90 12.46 -0.08
CA CYS A 120 17.76 12.76 -1.23
C CYS A 120 17.10 13.77 -2.19
N HIS A 121 15.86 13.52 -2.61
CA HIS A 121 15.20 14.31 -3.65
C HIS A 121 14.88 15.74 -3.24
N ARG A 122 14.48 15.97 -1.98
CA ARG A 122 14.26 17.33 -1.43
C ARG A 122 13.37 18.24 -2.31
N GLY A 123 12.38 17.66 -2.98
CA GLY A 123 11.48 18.38 -3.88
C GLY A 123 11.98 18.49 -5.34
N ASP A 124 13.06 17.81 -5.69
CA ASP A 124 13.59 17.71 -7.06
C ASP A 124 13.64 16.25 -7.51
N ALA A 125 13.13 15.98 -8.72
CA ALA A 125 13.15 14.65 -9.32
C ALA A 125 14.58 14.18 -9.63
N TYR A 126 15.55 15.08 -9.72
CA TYR A 126 16.95 14.82 -10.01
C TYR A 126 17.84 15.41 -8.90
N PRO A 127 18.17 14.62 -7.87
CA PRO A 127 19.02 15.05 -6.76
C PRO A 127 20.42 15.49 -7.23
N GLN A 128 21.04 16.45 -6.50
CA GLN A 128 22.41 16.93 -6.72
C GLN A 128 23.47 16.04 -6.08
#